data_AF-A0A835A550-F1
#
_entry.id   AF-A0A835A550-F1
#
_cell.length_a   1.000
_cell.length_b   1.000
_cell.length_c   1.000
_cell.angle_alpha   90.00
_cell.angle_beta   90.00
_cell.angle_gamma   90.00
#
_symmetry.space_group_name_H-M   'P 1'
#
loop_
_entity.id
_entity.type
_entity.pdbx_description
1 polymer ?
#
loop_
_entity_poly.entity_id
_entity_poly.type
_entity_poly.pdbx_seq_one_letter_code
_entity_poly.pdbx_strand_id
1 'polypeptide(L)'
;MMQIQLESDSMVLVKALKSDEYDHSLGGVMFRKAKFLLFTQFAFVQVGYVYVPRYCISCAHELARMGMSWDPDETGIWVDPLPEFVKILMVRDLP
;
A
#
# COMPACT_ATOMS: atom_id res chain seq x y z
N MET A 1 -17.57 -3.61 13.51
CA MET A 1 -16.92 -4.70 12.74
C MET A 1 -16.00 -4.02 11.72
N MET A 2 -14.70 -4.33 11.68
CA MET A 2 -13.72 -3.53 10.93
C MET A 2 -13.70 -3.92 9.44
N GLN A 3 -13.84 -2.94 8.55
CA GLN A 3 -13.84 -3.11 7.10
C GLN A 3 -12.68 -2.32 6.49
N ILE A 4 -12.05 -2.87 5.46
CA ILE A 4 -10.96 -2.20 4.72
C ILE A 4 -11.17 -2.28 3.22
N GLN A 5 -10.92 -1.16 2.54
CA GLN A 5 -10.77 -1.08 1.10
C GLN A 5 -9.30 -0.84 0.77
N LEU A 6 -8.68 -1.79 0.09
CA LEU A 6 -7.30 -1.74 -0.34
C LEU A 6 -7.25 -1.50 -1.84
N GLU A 7 -6.69 -0.37 -2.26
CA GLU A 7 -6.52 -0.02 -3.67
C GLU A 7 -5.05 -0.13 -4.08
N SER A 8 -4.80 -0.67 -5.27
CA SER A 8 -3.45 -0.74 -5.84
C SER A 8 -3.49 -0.62 -7.37
N ASP A 9 -2.45 0.00 -7.92
CA ASP A 9 -2.12 0.06 -9.35
C ASP A 9 -1.29 -1.15 -9.82
N SER A 10 -0.94 -2.06 -8.92
CA SER A 10 -0.26 -3.32 -9.25
C SER A 10 -1.27 -4.45 -9.44
N MET A 11 -1.47 -4.85 -10.71
CA MET A 11 -2.32 -6.00 -11.04
C MET A 11 -1.81 -7.30 -10.39
N VAL A 12 -0.49 -7.45 -10.25
CA VAL A 12 0.12 -8.63 -9.61
C VAL A 12 -0.28 -8.69 -8.14
N LEU A 13 -0.16 -7.57 -7.40
CA LEU A 13 -0.55 -7.51 -6.00
C LEU A 13 -2.05 -7.78 -5.83
N VAL A 14 -2.90 -7.16 -6.66
CA VAL A 14 -4.35 -7.36 -6.58
C VAL A 14 -4.73 -8.82 -6.83
N LYS A 15 -4.11 -9.48 -7.80
CA LYS A 15 -4.34 -10.92 -8.06
C LYS A 15 -3.83 -11.76 -6.89
N ALA A 16 -2.61 -11.52 -6.43
CA ALA A 16 -1.99 -12.27 -5.34
C ALA A 16 -2.75 -12.18 -4.01
N LEU A 17 -3.45 -11.08 -3.74
CA LEU A 17 -4.28 -10.93 -2.54
C LEU A 17 -5.68 -11.53 -2.69
N LYS A 18 -6.16 -11.71 -3.93
CA LYS A 18 -7.49 -12.25 -4.23
C LYS A 18 -7.50 -13.75 -4.54
N SER A 19 -6.35 -14.33 -4.87
CA SER A 19 -6.22 -15.73 -5.23
C SER A 19 -4.93 -16.32 -4.64
N ASP A 20 -4.71 -17.60 -4.90
CA ASP A 20 -3.50 -18.31 -4.49
C ASP A 20 -2.48 -18.46 -5.64
N GLU A 21 -2.72 -17.81 -6.79
CA GLU A 21 -1.91 -17.90 -8.02
C GLU A 21 -0.43 -17.58 -7.79
N TYR A 22 -0.14 -16.66 -6.85
CA TYR A 22 1.21 -16.19 -6.55
C TYR A 22 1.78 -16.73 -5.24
N ASP A 23 1.12 -17.66 -4.56
CA ASP A 23 1.58 -18.15 -3.26
C ASP A 23 2.90 -18.93 -3.33
N HIS A 24 3.15 -19.55 -4.49
CA HIS A 24 4.35 -20.30 -4.80
C HIS A 24 5.36 -19.52 -5.66
N SER A 25 5.10 -18.24 -5.96
CA SER A 25 6.03 -17.43 -6.74
C SER A 25 7.27 -17.05 -5.94
N LEU A 26 8.30 -16.55 -6.63
CA LEU A 26 9.37 -15.81 -5.97
C LEU A 26 8.73 -14.63 -5.21
N GLY A 27 8.93 -14.56 -3.89
CA GLY A 27 8.28 -13.57 -3.03
C GLY A 27 6.88 -13.94 -2.50
N GLY A 28 6.32 -15.09 -2.86
CA GLY A 28 4.96 -15.52 -2.45
C GLY A 28 4.72 -15.58 -0.94
N VAL A 29 5.80 -15.74 -0.15
CA VAL A 29 5.75 -15.62 1.32
C VAL A 29 5.20 -14.26 1.77
N MET A 30 5.52 -13.17 1.06
CA MET A 30 5.02 -11.84 1.41
C MET A 30 3.52 -11.71 1.13
N PHE A 31 3.04 -12.26 0.00
CA PHE A 31 1.60 -12.27 -0.31
C PHE A 31 0.81 -13.07 0.72
N ARG A 32 1.30 -14.25 1.12
CA ARG A 32 0.66 -15.05 2.17
C ARG A 32 0.63 -14.34 3.52
N LYS A 33 1.71 -13.65 3.90
CA LYS A 33 1.73 -12.82 5.12
C LYS A 33 0.72 -11.68 5.05
N ALA A 34 0.64 -10.98 3.92
CA ALA A 34 -0.34 -9.91 3.71
C ALA A 34 -1.78 -10.44 3.78
N LYS A 35 -2.08 -11.55 3.11
CA LYS A 35 -3.39 -12.23 3.19
C LYS A 35 -3.74 -12.60 4.63
N PHE A 36 -2.80 -13.19 5.37
CA PHE A 36 -3.00 -13.55 6.77
C PHE A 36 -3.37 -12.33 7.62
N LEU A 37 -2.64 -11.21 7.50
CA LEU A 37 -2.95 -9.98 8.24
C LEU A 37 -4.33 -9.43 7.86
N LEU A 38 -4.66 -9.38 6.57
CA LEU A 38 -5.95 -8.89 6.09
C LEU A 38 -7.12 -9.71 6.66
N PHE A 39 -7.05 -11.04 6.59
CA PHE A 39 -8.15 -11.90 7.03
C PHE A 39 -8.24 -12.10 8.55
N THR A 40 -7.16 -11.83 9.28
CA THR A 40 -7.17 -11.92 10.76
C THR A 40 -7.57 -10.61 11.43
N GLN A 41 -7.31 -9.46 10.80
CA GLN A 41 -7.54 -8.15 11.40
C GLN A 41 -8.87 -7.51 10.94
N PHE A 42 -9.39 -7.88 9.77
CA PHE A 42 -10.58 -7.27 9.19
C PHE A 42 -11.66 -8.32 8.92
N ALA A 43 -12.91 -7.96 9.20
CA ALA A 43 -14.04 -8.83 8.92
C ALA A 43 -14.47 -8.77 7.44
N PHE A 44 -14.19 -7.64 6.78
CA PHE A 44 -14.46 -7.45 5.37
C PHE A 44 -13.28 -6.78 4.69
N VAL A 45 -12.77 -7.39 3.62
CA VAL A 45 -11.62 -6.92 2.86
C VAL A 45 -12.02 -6.79 1.40
N GLN A 46 -12.00 -5.58 0.89
CA GLN A 46 -12.22 -5.30 -0.53
C GLN A 46 -10.89 -4.86 -1.17
N VAL A 47 -10.32 -5.71 -2.01
CA VAL A 47 -9.12 -5.37 -2.79
C VAL A 47 -9.56 -4.88 -4.17
N GLY A 48 -9.07 -3.73 -4.61
CA GLY A 48 -9.44 -3.08 -5.87
C GLY A 48 -8.22 -2.76 -6.72
N TYR A 49 -8.32 -3.00 -8.02
CA TYR A 49 -7.37 -2.47 -9.00
C TYR A 49 -7.80 -1.07 -9.41
N VAL A 50 -6.86 -0.12 -9.44
CA VAL A 50 -7.12 1.25 -9.88
C VAL A 50 -6.07 1.65 -10.91
N TYR A 51 -6.50 1.78 -12.17
CA TYR A 51 -5.64 2.11 -13.32
C TYR A 51 -5.26 3.60 -13.38
N VAL A 52 -6.14 4.48 -12.90
CA VAL A 52 -5.95 5.93 -12.96
C VAL A 52 -5.34 6.41 -11.65
N PRO A 53 -4.30 7.25 -11.65
CA PRO A 53 -3.74 7.81 -10.42
C PRO A 53 -4.79 8.69 -9.74
N ARG A 54 -5.60 8.09 -8.87
CA ARG A 54 -6.29 8.83 -7.81
C ARG A 54 -5.22 9.40 -6.89
N TYR A 55 -5.52 10.52 -6.24
CA TYR A 55 -4.58 11.19 -5.35
C TYR A 55 -3.92 10.21 -4.36
N CYS A 56 -4.67 9.28 -3.75
CA CYS A 56 -4.11 8.26 -2.84
C CYS A 56 -3.05 7.35 -3.48
N ILE A 57 -3.24 6.93 -4.74
CA ILE A 57 -2.27 6.08 -5.46
C ILE A 57 -1.03 6.91 -5.81
N SER A 58 -1.19 8.17 -6.22
CA SER A 58 -0.08 9.09 -6.42
C SER A 58 0.71 9.34 -5.13
N CYS A 59 0.02 9.51 -4.00
CA CYS A 59 0.66 9.60 -2.68
C CYS A 59 1.49 8.35 -2.40
N ALA A 60 0.88 7.17 -2.51
CA ALA A 60 1.56 5.90 -2.24
C ALA A 60 2.80 5.71 -3.13
N HIS A 61 2.71 6.09 -4.41
CA HIS A 61 3.83 6.02 -5.35
C HIS A 61 4.98 6.96 -4.96
N GLU A 62 4.67 8.21 -4.62
CA GLU A 62 5.69 9.19 -4.19
C GLU A 62 6.35 8.79 -2.87
N LEU A 63 5.57 8.27 -1.91
CA LEU A 63 6.07 7.72 -0.66
C LEU A 63 7.02 6.53 -0.90
N ALA A 64 6.63 5.61 -1.79
CA ALA A 64 7.47 4.47 -2.17
C ALA A 64 8.76 4.91 -2.89
N ARG A 65 8.67 5.89 -3.79
CA ARG A 65 9.85 6.46 -4.47
C ARG A 65 10.83 7.08 -3.47
N MET A 66 10.32 7.78 -2.46
CA MET A 66 11.16 8.34 -1.40
C MET A 66 11.80 7.24 -0.54
N GLY A 67 11.04 6.25 -0.10
CA GLY A 67 11.57 5.14 0.71
C GLY A 67 12.66 4.35 -0.01
N MET A 68 12.60 4.24 -1.35
CA MET A 68 13.66 3.61 -2.15
C MET A 68 15.00 4.37 -2.07
N SER A 69 14.96 5.69 -1.83
CA SER A 69 16.18 6.51 -1.71
C SER A 69 16.83 6.48 -0.33
N TRP A 70 16.21 5.80 0.65
CA TRP A 70 16.74 5.66 1.99
C TRP A 70 17.68 4.45 2.08
N ASP A 71 18.71 4.57 2.93
CA ASP A 71 19.58 3.45 3.21
C ASP A 71 18.78 2.32 3.91
N PRO A 72 19.04 1.03 3.61
CA PRO A 72 18.25 -0.09 4.10
C PRO A 72 18.12 -0.19 5.64
N ASP A 73 19.07 0.41 6.36
CA ASP A 73 19.15 0.39 7.82
C ASP A 73 18.65 1.69 8.47
N GLU A 74 18.25 2.69 7.68
CA GLU A 74 17.68 3.94 8.20
C GLU A 74 16.15 3.91 8.20
N THR A 75 15.58 4.08 9.39
CA THR A 75 14.16 4.40 9.53
C THR A 75 14.00 5.92 9.44
N GLY A 76 13.51 6.41 8.31
CA GLY A 76 13.20 7.83 8.15
C GLY A 76 11.95 8.19 8.95
N ILE A 77 12.13 8.69 10.17
CA ILE A 77 11.06 9.26 10.98
C ILE A 77 10.86 10.72 10.55
N TRP A 78 9.69 11.06 10.01
CA TRP A 78 9.34 12.45 9.77
C TRP A 78 8.89 13.12 11.08
N VAL A 79 9.73 14.02 11.58
CA VAL A 79 9.36 15.00 12.62
C VAL A 79 8.93 16.30 11.95
N ASP A 80 8.07 17.08 12.61
CA ASP A 80 7.62 18.37 12.09
C ASP A 80 8.83 19.29 11.81
N PRO A 81 8.86 20.00 10.65
CA PRO A 81 7.81 20.08 9.63
C PRO A 81 7.82 18.94 8.61
N LEU A 82 6.63 18.44 8.26
CA LEU A 82 6.48 17.41 7.23
C LEU A 82 7.06 17.87 5.88
N PRO A 83 7.61 16.94 5.07
CA PRO A 83 8.04 17.25 3.71
C PRO A 83 6.92 17.86 2.88
N GLU A 84 7.27 18.79 2.00
CA GLU A 84 6.29 19.59 1.24
C GLU A 84 5.38 18.73 0.36
N PHE A 85 5.90 17.65 -0.22
CA PHE A 85 5.10 16.73 -1.02
C PHE A 85 4.04 16.00 -0.18
N VAL A 86 4.32 15.65 1.09
CA VAL A 86 3.34 15.05 2.01
C VAL A 86 2.23 16.06 2.28
N LYS A 87 2.59 17.32 2.53
CA LYS A 87 1.61 18.40 2.74
C LYS A 87 0.73 18.60 1.49
N ILE A 88 1.31 18.67 0.31
CA ILE A 88 0.58 18.91 -0.94
C ILE A 88 -0.34 17.73 -1.29
N LEU A 89 0.15 16.51 -1.13
CA LEU A 89 -0.55 15.31 -1.56
C LEU A 89 -1.61 14.85 -0.54
N MET A 90 -1.35 14.98 0.77
CA MET A 90 -2.28 14.54 1.82
C MET A 90 -3.33 15.59 2.20
N VAL A 91 -3.11 16.89 1.97
CA VAL A 91 -4.12 17.94 2.22
C VAL A 91 -5.34 17.81 1.29
N ARG A 92 -5.18 17.14 0.14
CA ARG A 92 -6.27 16.91 -0.83
C ARG A 92 -7.09 15.65 -0.57
N ASP A 93 -6.76 14.89 0.47
CA ASP A 93 -7.42 13.63 0.84
C ASP A 93 -8.42 13.80 2.01
N LEU A 94 -8.64 15.03 2.49
CA LEU A 94 -9.72 15.32 3.43
C LEU A 94 -11.06 15.42 2.67
N PRO A 95 -12.12 14.72 3.13
CA PRO A 95 -13.44 14.76 2.51
C PRO A 95 -14.09 16.15 2.53
#